data_AF-A0A8B6GXP2-F1
#
_entry.id   AF-A0A8B6GXP2-F1
#
_cell.length_a   1.000
_cell.length_b   1.000
_cell.length_c   1.000
_cell.angle_alpha   90.00
_cell.angle_beta   90.00
_cell.angle_gamma   90.00
#
_symmetry.space_group_name_H-M   'P 1'
#
loop_
_entity.id
_entity.type
_entity.pdbx_description
1 polymer ?
#
loop_
_entity_poly.entity_id
_entity_poly.type
_entity_poly.pdbx_seq_one_letter_code
_entity_poly.pdbx_strand_id
1 'polypeptide(L)'
;MTDWDQLTPAEQNSNKNFLLERFAVDDLELAYDEYYPKFGKLPTVHDYRVFILNWEGRRHKKRSLAQMKQDLETKDDSIHQLSNRESNLRLALDHTVMHSVNQQGQINNLLSDNQSLNDEVTLVTNQRNQLSNDNRELKDDNRQLKSDNSNKDKSLAQQVRVNSYLRRDVAASQTTIEQRNALCSELKTKTKQLCKTVDGLKTENTDLKTENTDLKTENTDLKTENTQKDSTISELQTETTQLRTENTQLQTENTQKDSTISELQSENTQKDSTISELQSENTQKDSTISELQTETTQLQTENTQLQTENTQKDSKIKNLNSETKNLKKDNILLYQKLEETTEICEQKDRQLRIQKIKVDDLQYQMSETGDRIARLEKVNEDKCDEINRLIGNNDEQAEHIREQNNTIDDLRHRLQEQESINRDLYSQIAELRQLVLAQIGAAEE
;
A
#
# COMPACT_ATOMS: atom_id res chain seq x y z
N MET A 1 78.43 33.28 14.20
CA MET A 1 77.98 32.35 15.26
C MET A 1 78.53 32.86 16.57
N THR A 2 77.73 33.69 17.23
CA THR A 2 77.87 34.07 18.64
C THR A 2 76.46 33.82 19.16
N ASP A 3 76.33 32.69 19.85
CA ASP A 3 75.16 31.81 19.78
C ASP A 3 73.98 32.30 20.61
N TRP A 4 72.77 32.23 20.05
CA TRP A 4 71.52 32.29 20.80
C TRP A 4 71.53 31.29 21.96
N ASP A 5 72.20 30.13 21.78
CA ASP A 5 72.40 29.08 22.78
C ASP A 5 73.36 29.45 23.93
N GLN A 6 74.05 30.60 23.87
CA GLN A 6 74.86 31.13 24.98
C GLN A 6 74.10 32.10 25.89
N LEU A 7 72.88 32.51 25.51
CA LEU A 7 72.00 33.31 26.36
C LEU A 7 71.31 32.42 27.39
N THR A 8 71.10 32.96 28.59
CA THR A 8 70.30 32.25 29.59
C THR A 8 68.85 32.09 29.09
N PRO A 9 68.11 31.04 29.50
CA PRO A 9 66.73 30.85 29.09
C PRO A 9 65.83 32.07 29.38
N ALA A 10 66.11 32.83 30.43
CA ALA A 10 65.39 34.07 30.75
C ALA A 10 65.64 35.18 29.71
N GLU A 11 66.87 35.33 29.23
CA GLU A 11 67.24 36.32 28.20
C GLU A 11 66.69 35.94 26.82
N GLN A 12 66.69 34.65 26.48
CA GLN A 12 66.07 34.14 25.26
C GLN A 12 64.56 34.43 25.24
N ASN A 13 63.86 34.17 26.35
CA ASN A 13 62.42 34.41 26.45
C ASN A 13 62.08 35.91 26.44
N SER A 14 62.88 36.74 27.12
CA SER A 14 62.69 38.19 27.11
C SER A 14 62.90 38.80 25.72
N ASN A 15 63.90 38.32 24.96
CA ASN A 15 64.14 38.78 23.59
C ASN A 15 63.04 38.31 22.64
N LYS A 16 62.57 37.07 22.79
CA LYS A 16 61.46 36.53 22.01
C LYS A 16 60.16 37.31 22.25
N ASN A 17 59.84 37.63 23.50
CA ASN A 17 58.66 38.43 23.84
C ASN A 17 58.81 39.87 23.32
N PHE A 18 59.97 40.51 23.48
CA PHE A 18 60.19 41.87 22.96
C PHE A 18 59.96 41.99 21.44
N LEU A 19 60.44 41.00 20.66
CA LEU A 19 60.29 41.02 19.21
C LEU A 19 58.84 40.76 18.78
N LEU A 20 58.18 39.76 19.39
CA LEU A 20 56.82 39.36 19.01
C LEU A 20 55.72 40.27 19.58
N GLU A 21 55.96 40.98 20.70
CA GLU A 21 55.00 41.97 21.23
C GLU A 21 55.00 43.27 20.42
N ARG A 22 56.13 43.62 19.80
CA ARG A 22 56.33 44.93 19.16
C ARG A 22 56.24 44.90 17.64
N PHE A 23 56.44 43.74 17.03
CA PHE A 23 56.42 43.56 15.58
C PHE A 23 55.63 42.30 15.21
N ALA A 24 54.83 42.38 14.14
CA ALA A 24 54.18 41.20 13.58
C ALA A 24 55.24 40.23 13.02
N VAL A 25 54.93 38.93 13.02
CA VAL A 25 55.86 37.90 12.53
C VAL A 25 56.29 38.17 11.09
N ASP A 26 55.35 38.58 10.23
CA ASP A 26 55.62 38.91 8.82
C ASP A 26 56.59 40.10 8.66
N ASP A 27 56.52 41.11 9.54
CA ASP A 27 57.42 42.27 9.53
C ASP A 27 58.84 41.89 10.01
N LEU A 28 58.94 40.95 10.95
CA LEU A 28 60.21 40.40 11.39
C LEU A 28 60.86 39.59 10.26
N GLU A 29 60.13 38.68 9.60
CA GLU A 29 60.65 37.94 8.44
C GLU A 29 61.17 38.88 7.35
N LEU A 30 60.41 39.93 7.01
CA LEU A 30 60.83 40.91 6.02
C LEU A 30 62.09 41.69 6.44
N ALA A 31 62.21 42.06 7.72
CA ALA A 31 63.39 42.71 8.25
C ALA A 31 64.62 41.78 8.27
N TYR A 32 64.42 40.48 8.45
CA TYR A 32 65.48 39.47 8.36
C TYR A 32 66.00 39.35 6.92
N ASP A 33 65.08 39.27 5.96
CA ASP A 33 65.40 39.16 4.53
C ASP A 33 66.08 40.42 3.98
N GLU A 34 65.81 41.61 4.54
CA GLU A 34 66.50 42.87 4.22
C GLU A 34 67.87 43.00 4.92
N TYR A 35 68.07 42.32 6.05
CA TYR A 35 69.33 42.38 6.80
C TYR A 35 70.48 41.70 6.03
N TYR A 36 70.23 40.47 5.53
CA TYR A 36 71.27 39.64 4.93
C TYR A 36 71.92 40.26 3.67
N PRO A 37 71.17 40.82 2.70
CA PRO A 37 71.74 41.52 1.54
C PRO A 37 72.54 42.77 1.90
N LYS A 38 72.18 43.46 3.00
CA LYS A 38 72.79 44.73 3.40
C LYS A 38 74.12 44.56 4.12
N PHE A 39 74.28 43.48 4.89
CA PHE A 39 75.48 43.25 5.71
C PHE A 39 76.28 42.00 5.34
N GLY A 40 75.77 41.17 4.41
CA GLY A 40 76.50 40.03 3.84
C GLY A 40 76.82 38.90 4.82
N LYS A 41 76.20 38.90 6.00
CA LYS A 41 76.38 37.91 7.06
C LYS A 41 75.08 37.68 7.81
N LEU A 42 74.94 36.52 8.42
CA LEU A 42 73.85 36.26 9.37
C LEU A 42 73.98 37.22 10.57
N PRO A 43 72.91 37.94 10.95
CA PRO A 43 72.91 38.81 12.11
C PRO A 43 73.15 38.00 13.39
N THR A 44 73.88 38.58 14.36
CA THR A 44 73.69 38.14 15.75
C THR A 44 72.37 38.70 16.29
N VAL A 45 71.86 38.11 17.35
CA VAL A 45 70.61 38.52 18.02
C VAL A 45 70.63 40.00 18.40
N HIS A 46 71.78 40.49 18.86
CA HIS A 46 71.97 41.89 19.21
C HIS A 46 71.95 42.78 17.97
N ASP A 47 72.68 42.40 16.91
CA ASP A 47 72.72 43.15 15.65
C ASP A 47 71.34 43.25 15.00
N TYR A 48 70.57 42.17 15.04
CA TYR A 48 69.23 42.11 14.49
C TYR A 48 68.25 43.00 15.27
N ARG A 49 68.35 42.99 16.61
CA ARG A 49 67.54 43.84 17.48
C ARG A 49 67.80 45.32 17.23
N VAL A 50 69.07 45.73 17.07
CA VAL A 50 69.43 47.14 16.75
C VAL A 50 68.96 47.52 15.36
N PHE A 51 69.06 46.62 14.39
CA PHE A 51 68.57 46.86 13.04
C PHE A 51 67.06 47.07 13.00
N ILE A 52 66.28 46.16 13.61
CA ILE A 52 64.82 46.25 13.65
C ILE A 52 64.34 47.51 14.38
N LEU A 53 65.01 47.90 15.47
CA LEU A 53 64.66 49.11 16.22
C LEU A 53 64.74 50.41 15.38
N ASN A 54 65.57 50.42 14.33
CA ASN A 54 65.75 51.55 13.43
C ASN A 54 65.16 51.29 12.03
N TRP A 55 64.53 50.14 11.82
CA TRP A 55 63.93 49.77 10.54
C TRP A 55 62.51 50.34 10.48
N GLU A 56 62.29 51.34 9.62
CA GLU A 56 60.98 52.01 9.53
C GLU A 56 59.91 51.20 8.75
N GLY A 57 60.27 50.03 8.22
CA GLY A 57 59.38 49.15 7.47
C GLY A 57 58.76 49.80 6.23
N ARG A 58 58.16 48.99 5.35
CA ARG A 58 57.28 49.55 4.30
C ARG A 58 55.91 49.83 4.91
N ARG A 59 55.74 50.98 5.59
CA ARG A 59 54.39 51.50 5.87
C ARG A 59 53.65 51.63 4.55
N HIS A 60 52.68 50.75 4.31
CA HIS A 60 51.94 50.68 3.06
C HIS A 60 51.45 52.08 2.66
N LYS A 61 51.68 52.47 1.39
CA LYS A 61 51.12 53.69 0.80
C LYS A 61 49.63 53.74 1.13
N LYS A 62 49.18 54.69 1.94
CA LYS A 62 47.76 54.97 2.13
C LYS A 62 47.18 55.26 0.74
N ARG A 63 46.34 54.36 0.24
CA ARG A 63 45.61 54.56 -1.03
C ARG A 63 44.86 55.89 -0.94
N SER A 64 44.78 56.64 -2.03
CA SER A 64 44.00 57.87 -2.04
C SER A 64 42.51 57.55 -1.85
N LEU A 65 41.72 58.48 -1.31
CA LEU A 65 40.27 58.30 -1.14
C LEU A 65 39.58 57.92 -2.47
N ALA A 66 40.07 58.48 -3.59
CA ALA A 66 39.59 58.14 -4.93
C ALA A 66 39.89 56.70 -5.33
N GLN A 67 41.09 56.19 -5.00
CA GLN A 67 41.45 54.78 -5.22
C GLN A 67 40.60 53.84 -4.36
N MET A 68 40.35 54.19 -3.09
CA MET A 68 39.44 53.40 -2.24
C MET A 68 38.00 53.42 -2.76
N LYS A 69 37.51 54.55 -3.27
CA LYS A 69 36.16 54.65 -3.83
C LYS A 69 36.02 53.81 -5.11
N GLN A 70 37.02 53.84 -5.99
CA GLN A 70 37.04 53.02 -7.20
C GLN A 70 37.16 51.52 -6.86
N ASP A 71 37.95 51.16 -5.84
CA ASP A 71 38.00 49.79 -5.33
C ASP A 71 36.66 49.35 -4.70
N LEU A 72 35.92 50.26 -4.07
CA LEU A 72 34.58 49.98 -3.54
C LEU A 72 33.56 49.79 -4.67
N GLU A 73 33.54 50.65 -5.68
CA GLU A 73 32.65 50.51 -6.84
C GLU A 73 32.93 49.21 -7.62
N THR A 74 34.20 48.87 -7.85
CA THR A 74 34.56 47.59 -8.49
C THR A 74 34.22 46.37 -7.63
N LYS A 75 34.28 46.50 -6.30
CA LYS A 75 33.79 45.46 -5.38
C LYS A 75 32.27 45.36 -5.37
N ASP A 76 31.54 46.47 -5.43
CA ASP A 76 30.08 46.48 -5.55
C ASP A 76 29.63 45.85 -6.87
N ASP A 77 30.28 46.15 -7.99
CA ASP A 77 30.05 45.48 -9.28
C ASP A 77 30.31 43.97 -9.17
N SER A 78 31.39 43.57 -8.49
CA SER A 78 31.70 42.16 -8.23
C SER A 78 30.66 41.49 -7.35
N ILE A 79 30.15 42.19 -6.33
CA ILE A 79 29.08 41.71 -5.44
C ILE A 79 27.78 41.54 -6.24
N HIS A 80 27.42 42.49 -7.11
CA HIS A 80 26.25 42.37 -7.98
C HIS A 80 26.38 41.19 -8.96
N GLN A 81 27.54 41.00 -9.56
CA GLN A 81 27.80 39.83 -10.42
C GLN A 81 27.71 38.51 -9.65
N LEU A 82 28.26 38.46 -8.43
CA LEU A 82 28.17 37.29 -7.55
C LEU A 82 26.73 37.03 -7.12
N SER A 83 25.96 38.07 -6.77
CA SER A 83 24.54 37.95 -6.41
C SER A 83 23.70 37.43 -7.59
N ASN A 84 23.98 37.90 -8.81
CA ASN A 84 23.32 37.39 -10.02
C ASN A 84 23.70 35.92 -10.27
N ARG A 85 24.97 35.56 -10.08
CA ARG A 85 25.45 34.18 -10.21
C ARG A 85 24.84 33.27 -9.15
N GLU A 86 24.71 33.73 -7.91
CA GLU A 86 24.05 33.03 -6.82
C GLU A 86 22.56 32.81 -7.13
N SER A 87 21.86 33.83 -7.63
CA SER A 87 20.46 33.72 -8.06
C SER A 87 20.30 32.69 -9.19
N ASN A 88 21.18 32.71 -10.19
CA ASN A 88 21.16 31.75 -11.29
C ASN A 88 21.48 30.33 -10.81
N LEU A 89 22.41 30.17 -9.88
CA LEU A 89 22.74 28.88 -9.27
C LEU A 89 21.58 28.35 -8.42
N ARG A 90 20.86 29.22 -7.68
CA ARG A 90 19.63 28.84 -6.98
C ARG A 90 18.55 28.34 -7.95
N LEU A 91 18.30 29.07 -9.03
CA LEU A 91 17.33 28.64 -10.05
C LEU A 91 17.72 27.30 -10.69
N ALA A 92 19.01 27.11 -10.99
CA ALA A 92 19.51 25.83 -11.52
C ALA A 92 19.34 24.70 -10.49
N LEU A 93 19.65 24.96 -9.22
CA LEU A 93 19.48 24.01 -8.13
C LEU A 93 18.00 23.62 -7.95
N ASP A 94 17.10 24.59 -7.93
CA ASP A 94 15.66 24.36 -7.82
C ASP A 94 15.15 23.51 -8.99
N HIS A 95 15.60 23.79 -10.22
CA HIS A 95 15.26 22.98 -11.38
C HIS A 95 15.80 21.55 -11.25
N THR A 96 17.04 21.36 -10.78
CA THR A 96 17.61 20.02 -10.53
C THR A 96 16.85 19.27 -9.43
N VAL A 97 16.49 19.95 -8.34
CA VAL A 97 15.71 19.38 -7.24
C VAL A 97 14.33 18.96 -7.75
N MET A 98 13.62 19.82 -8.48
CA MET A 98 12.34 19.48 -9.09
C MET A 98 12.45 18.29 -10.06
N HIS A 99 13.51 18.23 -10.87
CA HIS A 99 13.76 17.09 -11.74
C HIS A 99 14.00 15.80 -10.94
N SER A 100 14.79 15.86 -9.86
CA SER A 100 15.07 14.71 -9.01
C SER A 100 13.82 14.20 -8.28
N VAL A 101 12.94 15.10 -7.83
CA VAL A 101 11.66 14.76 -7.22
C VAL A 101 10.73 14.09 -8.24
N ASN A 102 10.68 14.61 -9.47
CA ASN A 102 9.91 13.98 -10.55
C ASN A 102 10.44 12.58 -10.88
N GLN A 103 11.76 12.43 -11.02
CA GLN A 103 12.39 11.12 -11.23
C GLN A 103 12.10 10.15 -10.08
N GLN A 104 12.12 10.62 -8.82
CA GLN A 104 11.76 9.79 -7.67
C GLN A 104 10.29 9.35 -7.73
N GLY A 105 9.38 10.23 -8.16
CA GLY A 105 7.99 9.87 -8.43
C GLY A 105 7.86 8.78 -9.49
N GLN A 106 8.61 8.88 -10.58
CA GLN A 106 8.65 7.85 -11.63
C GLN A 106 9.20 6.52 -11.11
N ILE A 107 10.27 6.55 -10.31
CA ILE A 107 10.84 5.35 -9.68
C ILE A 107 9.81 4.67 -8.77
N ASN A 108 9.08 5.45 -7.96
CA ASN A 108 8.06 4.90 -7.08
C ASN A 108 6.91 4.23 -7.86
N ASN A 109 6.48 4.85 -8.97
CA ASN A 109 5.48 4.24 -9.85
C ASN A 109 5.99 2.92 -10.44
N LEU A 110 7.22 2.90 -10.97
CA LEU A 110 7.84 1.69 -11.52
C LEU A 110 8.03 0.59 -10.47
N LEU A 111 8.31 0.95 -9.21
CA LEU A 111 8.38 -0.01 -8.10
C LEU A 111 7.00 -0.62 -7.81
N SER A 112 5.95 0.20 -7.81
CA SER A 112 4.57 -0.28 -7.66
C SER A 112 4.16 -1.21 -8.81
N ASP A 113 4.49 -0.83 -10.05
CA ASP A 113 4.20 -1.66 -11.24
C ASP A 113 4.96 -2.99 -11.18
N ASN A 114 6.24 -2.98 -10.79
CA ASN A 114 7.03 -4.20 -10.61
C ASN A 114 6.44 -5.10 -9.52
N GLN A 115 5.93 -4.52 -8.43
CA GLN A 115 5.30 -5.30 -7.36
C GLN A 115 4.01 -5.96 -7.86
N SER A 116 3.17 -5.21 -8.60
CA SER A 116 1.97 -5.76 -9.25
C SER A 116 2.30 -6.89 -10.22
N LEU A 117 3.31 -6.71 -11.07
CA LEU A 117 3.77 -7.74 -12.00
C LEU A 117 4.30 -8.98 -11.26
N ASN A 118 5.00 -8.79 -10.15
CA ASN A 118 5.50 -9.91 -9.35
C ASN A 118 4.36 -10.71 -8.69
N ASP A 119 3.30 -10.02 -8.25
CA ASP A 119 2.09 -10.66 -7.73
C ASP A 119 1.37 -11.45 -8.84
N GLU A 120 1.27 -10.90 -10.06
CA GLU A 120 0.72 -11.62 -11.22
C GLU A 120 1.56 -12.85 -11.58
N VAL A 121 2.89 -12.73 -11.61
CA VAL A 121 3.80 -13.86 -11.85
C VAL A 121 3.60 -14.95 -10.79
N THR A 122 3.41 -14.56 -9.53
CA THR A 122 3.15 -15.51 -8.43
C THR A 122 1.82 -16.22 -8.64
N LEU A 123 0.76 -15.50 -9.02
CA LEU A 123 -0.55 -16.07 -9.32
C LEU A 123 -0.49 -17.06 -10.49
N VAL A 124 0.14 -16.67 -11.60
CA VAL A 124 0.32 -17.52 -12.79
C VAL A 124 1.16 -18.75 -12.45
N THR A 125 2.18 -18.59 -11.60
CA THR A 125 3.01 -19.72 -11.13
C THR A 125 2.18 -20.72 -10.34
N ASN A 126 1.30 -20.25 -9.45
CA ASN A 126 0.39 -21.10 -8.68
C ASN A 126 -0.61 -21.82 -9.59
N GLN A 127 -1.23 -21.11 -10.54
CA GLN A 127 -2.13 -21.71 -11.53
C GLN A 127 -1.44 -22.78 -12.38
N ARG A 128 -0.21 -22.51 -12.84
CA ARG A 128 0.61 -23.48 -13.58
C ARG A 128 0.89 -24.73 -12.75
N ASN A 129 1.19 -24.57 -11.46
CA ASN A 129 1.44 -25.71 -10.57
C ASN A 129 0.17 -26.54 -10.37
N GLN A 130 -0.99 -25.89 -10.21
CA GLN A 130 -2.27 -26.58 -10.12
C GLN A 130 -2.58 -27.38 -11.39
N LEU A 131 -2.48 -26.75 -12.57
CA LEU A 131 -2.66 -27.44 -13.86
C LEU A 131 -1.65 -28.58 -14.07
N SER A 132 -0.43 -28.46 -13.52
CA SER A 132 0.56 -29.54 -13.55
C SER A 132 0.14 -30.74 -12.69
N ASN A 133 -0.52 -30.50 -11.56
CA ASN A 133 -1.06 -31.55 -10.69
C ASN A 133 -2.28 -32.21 -11.36
N ASP A 134 -3.22 -31.42 -11.87
CA ASP A 134 -4.39 -31.92 -12.58
C ASP A 134 -3.98 -32.80 -13.78
N ASN A 135 -2.96 -32.38 -14.55
CA ASN A 135 -2.40 -33.19 -15.64
C ASN A 135 -1.75 -34.50 -15.17
N ARG A 136 -1.23 -34.54 -13.95
CA ARG A 136 -0.66 -35.75 -13.37
C ARG A 136 -1.77 -36.72 -12.97
N GLU A 137 -2.81 -36.23 -12.31
CA GLU A 137 -4.00 -37.02 -11.95
C GLU A 137 -4.68 -37.59 -13.20
N LEU A 138 -4.94 -36.76 -14.21
CA LEU A 138 -5.51 -37.22 -15.49
C LEU A 138 -4.64 -38.29 -16.19
N LYS A 139 -3.31 -38.22 -16.05
CA LYS A 139 -2.43 -39.26 -16.58
C LYS A 139 -2.56 -40.56 -15.80
N ASP A 140 -2.72 -40.49 -14.49
CA ASP A 140 -2.88 -41.66 -13.63
C ASP A 140 -4.25 -42.31 -13.87
N ASP A 141 -5.33 -41.53 -13.98
CA ASP A 141 -6.67 -41.99 -14.38
C ASP A 141 -6.65 -42.67 -15.74
N ASN A 142 -5.96 -42.10 -16.72
CA ASN A 142 -5.86 -42.67 -18.06
C ASN A 142 -5.05 -43.98 -18.05
N ARG A 143 -4.06 -44.14 -17.16
CA ARG A 143 -3.39 -45.44 -16.95
C ARG A 143 -4.36 -46.46 -16.34
N GLN A 144 -5.16 -46.05 -15.36
CA GLN A 144 -6.14 -46.93 -14.73
C GLN A 144 -7.20 -47.40 -15.73
N LEU A 145 -7.78 -46.49 -16.50
CA LEU A 145 -8.76 -46.81 -17.55
C LEU A 145 -8.20 -47.77 -18.60
N LYS A 146 -6.92 -47.63 -18.99
CA LYS A 146 -6.27 -48.58 -19.89
C LYS A 146 -6.14 -49.97 -19.28
N SER A 147 -5.81 -50.04 -17.99
CA SER A 147 -5.76 -51.31 -17.24
C SER A 147 -7.14 -51.97 -17.18
N ASP A 148 -8.17 -51.20 -16.84
CA ASP A 148 -9.55 -51.67 -16.75
C ASP A 148 -10.08 -52.15 -18.10
N ASN A 149 -9.79 -51.41 -19.18
CA ASN A 149 -10.14 -51.84 -20.54
C ASN A 149 -9.44 -53.15 -20.91
N SER A 150 -8.14 -53.29 -20.58
CA SER A 150 -7.43 -54.56 -20.81
C SER A 150 -8.05 -55.73 -20.04
N ASN A 151 -8.54 -55.48 -18.82
CA ASN A 151 -9.22 -56.50 -18.02
C ASN A 151 -10.60 -56.84 -18.58
N LYS A 152 -11.38 -55.84 -19.03
CA LYS A 152 -12.65 -56.05 -19.73
C LYS A 152 -12.46 -56.86 -21.02
N ASP A 153 -11.43 -56.55 -21.81
CA ASP A 153 -11.11 -57.30 -23.03
C ASP A 153 -10.78 -58.77 -22.73
N LYS A 154 -10.02 -59.04 -21.66
CA LYS A 154 -9.74 -60.42 -21.21
C LYS A 154 -11.02 -61.13 -20.78
N SER A 155 -11.89 -60.47 -20.01
CA SER A 155 -13.18 -61.02 -19.57
C SER A 155 -14.09 -61.32 -20.76
N LEU A 156 -14.17 -60.38 -21.71
CA LEU A 156 -14.97 -60.55 -22.93
C LEU A 156 -14.43 -61.70 -23.78
N ALA A 157 -13.11 -61.79 -23.96
CA ALA A 157 -12.48 -62.90 -24.68
C ALA A 157 -12.77 -64.25 -24.00
N GLN A 158 -12.78 -64.31 -22.67
CA GLN A 158 -13.16 -65.51 -21.93
C GLN A 158 -14.63 -65.87 -22.17
N GLN A 159 -15.52 -64.89 -22.12
CA GLN A 159 -16.95 -65.11 -22.35
C GLN A 159 -17.26 -65.56 -23.78
N VAL A 160 -16.55 -65.02 -24.78
CA VAL A 160 -16.62 -65.48 -26.17
C VAL A 160 -16.19 -66.94 -26.28
N ARG A 161 -15.13 -67.36 -25.56
CA ARG A 161 -14.73 -68.78 -25.52
C ARG A 161 -15.82 -69.65 -24.91
N VAL A 162 -16.36 -69.28 -23.75
CA VAL A 162 -17.43 -70.04 -23.08
C VAL A 162 -18.65 -70.19 -23.99
N ASN A 163 -19.10 -69.11 -24.63
CA ASN A 163 -20.20 -69.16 -25.60
C ASN A 163 -19.90 -70.07 -26.80
N SER A 164 -18.64 -70.12 -27.25
CA SER A 164 -18.24 -71.05 -28.33
C SER A 164 -18.33 -72.52 -27.91
N TYR A 165 -17.99 -72.84 -26.65
CA TYR A 165 -18.12 -74.19 -26.10
C TYR A 165 -19.59 -74.57 -25.95
N LEU A 166 -20.40 -73.70 -25.32
CA LEU A 166 -21.84 -73.92 -25.14
C LEU A 166 -22.56 -74.11 -26.48
N ARG A 167 -22.24 -73.33 -27.51
CA ARG A 167 -22.80 -73.54 -28.86
C ARG A 167 -22.46 -74.91 -29.42
N ARG A 168 -21.26 -75.41 -29.17
CA ARG A 168 -20.80 -76.73 -29.61
C ARG A 168 -21.56 -77.84 -28.88
N ASP A 169 -21.74 -77.71 -27.57
CA ASP A 169 -22.48 -78.69 -26.75
C ASP A 169 -23.97 -78.72 -27.09
N VAL A 170 -24.58 -77.55 -27.34
CA VAL A 170 -25.96 -77.46 -27.84
C VAL A 170 -26.09 -78.15 -29.19
N ALA A 171 -25.16 -77.92 -30.13
CA ALA A 171 -25.17 -78.59 -31.42
C ALA A 171 -25.02 -80.12 -31.30
N ALA A 172 -24.16 -80.60 -30.39
CA ALA A 172 -23.98 -82.04 -30.13
C ALA A 172 -25.22 -82.67 -29.45
N SER A 173 -25.87 -81.93 -28.55
CA SER A 173 -27.11 -82.38 -27.91
C SER A 173 -28.23 -82.50 -28.95
N GLN A 174 -28.31 -81.55 -29.88
CA GLN A 174 -29.30 -81.54 -30.95
C GLN A 174 -29.14 -82.75 -31.88
N THR A 175 -27.92 -83.09 -32.30
CA THR A 175 -27.68 -84.29 -33.12
C THR A 175 -28.04 -85.58 -32.38
N THR A 176 -27.80 -85.64 -31.07
CA THR A 176 -28.20 -86.78 -30.23
C THR A 176 -29.73 -86.93 -30.14
N ILE A 177 -30.47 -85.81 -30.01
CA ILE A 177 -31.93 -85.81 -30.02
C ILE A 177 -32.47 -86.32 -31.36
N GLU A 178 -31.90 -85.86 -32.48
CA GLU A 178 -32.28 -86.32 -33.82
C GLU A 178 -32.09 -87.84 -33.99
N GLN A 179 -30.97 -88.37 -33.52
CA GLN A 179 -30.71 -89.81 -33.51
C GLN A 179 -31.73 -90.59 -32.66
N ARG A 180 -32.04 -90.11 -31.44
CA ARG A 180 -33.05 -90.75 -30.59
C ARG A 180 -34.45 -90.75 -31.22
N ASN A 181 -34.83 -89.67 -31.89
CA ASN A 181 -36.11 -89.57 -32.58
C ASN A 181 -36.22 -90.55 -33.75
N ALA A 182 -35.13 -90.76 -34.51
CA ALA A 182 -35.07 -91.78 -35.55
C ALA A 182 -35.26 -93.18 -34.97
N LEU A 183 -34.57 -93.49 -33.87
CA LEU A 183 -34.64 -94.80 -33.21
C LEU A 183 -36.02 -95.07 -32.61
N CYS A 184 -36.68 -94.04 -32.06
CA CYS A 184 -38.06 -94.12 -31.57
C CYS A 184 -39.05 -94.42 -32.72
N SER A 185 -38.82 -93.82 -33.90
CA SER A 185 -39.63 -94.10 -35.10
C SER A 185 -39.46 -95.56 -35.57
N GLU A 186 -38.25 -96.11 -35.50
CA GLU A 186 -37.97 -97.51 -35.81
C GLU A 186 -38.59 -98.49 -34.80
N LEU A 187 -38.52 -98.20 -33.50
CA LEU A 187 -39.21 -99.02 -32.50
C LEU A 187 -40.73 -99.02 -32.69
N LYS A 188 -41.30 -97.89 -33.11
CA LYS A 188 -42.73 -97.79 -33.42
C LYS A 188 -43.14 -98.67 -34.60
N THR A 189 -42.33 -98.77 -35.65
CA THR A 189 -42.61 -99.68 -36.78
C THR A 189 -42.49 -101.14 -36.35
N LYS A 190 -41.47 -101.49 -35.57
CA LYS A 190 -41.25 -102.85 -35.05
C LYS A 190 -42.37 -103.31 -34.11
N THR A 191 -42.87 -102.41 -33.25
CA THR A 191 -44.03 -102.66 -32.38
C THR A 191 -45.27 -102.99 -33.21
N LYS A 192 -45.53 -102.22 -34.28
CA LYS A 192 -46.65 -102.47 -35.20
C LYS A 192 -46.54 -103.82 -35.91
N GLN A 193 -45.33 -104.29 -36.18
CA GLN A 193 -45.07 -105.59 -36.79
C GLN A 193 -45.32 -106.75 -35.81
N LEU A 194 -44.86 -106.61 -34.56
CA LEU A 194 -45.14 -107.60 -33.49
C LEU A 194 -46.64 -107.74 -33.22
N CYS A 195 -47.41 -106.65 -33.22
CA CYS A 195 -48.87 -106.72 -33.08
C CYS A 195 -49.52 -107.60 -34.15
N LYS A 196 -49.08 -107.49 -35.41
CA LYS A 196 -49.58 -108.35 -36.50
C LYS A 196 -49.25 -109.83 -36.28
N THR A 197 -48.06 -110.13 -35.73
CA THR A 197 -47.67 -111.50 -35.41
C THR A 197 -48.49 -112.09 -34.27
N VAL A 198 -48.75 -111.29 -33.23
CA VAL A 198 -49.61 -111.69 -32.09
C VAL A 198 -51.04 -111.98 -32.56
N ASP A 199 -51.58 -111.15 -33.46
CA ASP A 199 -52.91 -111.40 -34.05
C ASP A 199 -52.92 -112.71 -34.88
N GLY A 200 -51.87 -112.97 -35.66
CA GLY A 200 -51.70 -114.23 -36.41
C GLY A 200 -51.71 -115.48 -35.53
N LEU A 201 -50.90 -115.50 -34.47
CA LEU A 201 -50.83 -116.59 -33.49
C LEU A 201 -52.16 -116.82 -32.76
N LYS A 202 -52.97 -115.78 -32.59
CA LYS A 202 -54.30 -115.87 -31.97
C LYS A 202 -55.27 -116.69 -32.82
N THR A 203 -55.17 -116.56 -34.14
CA THR A 203 -55.94 -117.31 -35.14
C THR A 203 -55.52 -118.79 -35.18
N GLU A 204 -54.21 -119.05 -35.12
CA GLU A 204 -53.67 -120.43 -35.08
C GLU A 204 -54.10 -121.16 -33.78
N ASN A 205 -54.17 -120.45 -32.66
CA ASN A 205 -54.64 -121.00 -31.39
C ASN A 205 -56.15 -121.35 -31.41
N THR A 206 -56.96 -120.67 -32.24
CA THR A 206 -58.36 -121.08 -32.46
C THR A 206 -58.48 -122.34 -33.31
N ASP A 207 -57.60 -122.55 -34.28
CA ASP A 207 -57.60 -123.76 -35.11
C ASP A 207 -57.17 -124.98 -34.29
N LEU A 208 -56.10 -124.86 -33.49
CA LEU A 208 -55.63 -125.91 -32.58
C LEU A 208 -56.65 -126.29 -31.49
N LYS A 209 -57.53 -125.37 -31.08
CA LYS A 209 -58.64 -125.68 -30.15
C LYS A 209 -59.64 -126.67 -30.73
N THR A 210 -59.82 -126.67 -32.04
CA THR A 210 -60.75 -127.55 -32.77
C THR A 210 -60.19 -128.96 -32.88
N GLU A 211 -58.87 -129.08 -33.11
CA GLU A 211 -58.14 -130.35 -33.12
C GLU A 211 -58.07 -131.00 -31.71
N ASN A 212 -58.00 -130.18 -30.66
CA ASN A 212 -57.97 -130.63 -29.27
C ASN A 212 -59.32 -131.22 -28.79
N THR A 213 -60.43 -130.90 -29.45
CA THR A 213 -61.74 -131.54 -29.20
C THR A 213 -61.79 -132.98 -29.71
N ASP A 214 -61.11 -133.28 -30.82
CA ASP A 214 -61.09 -134.62 -31.40
C ASP A 214 -60.17 -135.56 -30.58
N LEU A 215 -59.02 -135.05 -30.13
CA LEU A 215 -58.07 -135.78 -29.29
C LEU A 215 -58.58 -136.02 -27.84
N LYS A 216 -59.57 -135.26 -27.36
CA LYS A 216 -60.17 -135.42 -26.02
C LYS A 216 -60.92 -136.75 -25.82
N THR A 217 -61.37 -137.36 -26.92
CA THR A 217 -62.08 -138.65 -26.91
C THR A 217 -61.11 -139.82 -26.77
N GLU A 218 -59.88 -139.67 -27.23
CA GLU A 218 -58.81 -140.69 -27.15
C GLU A 218 -58.00 -140.57 -25.84
N ASN A 219 -57.98 -139.39 -25.23
CA ASN A 219 -57.20 -139.07 -24.02
C ASN A 219 -57.97 -139.27 -22.71
N THR A 220 -59.20 -139.81 -22.73
CA THR A 220 -59.93 -140.18 -21.49
C THR A 220 -59.47 -141.51 -20.92
N ASP A 221 -58.92 -142.40 -21.76
CA ASP A 221 -58.51 -143.75 -21.36
C ASP A 221 -57.07 -143.83 -20.85
N LEU A 222 -56.18 -142.89 -21.21
CA LEU A 222 -54.75 -142.90 -20.84
C LEU A 222 -54.37 -141.93 -19.71
N LYS A 223 -55.31 -141.12 -19.21
CA LYS A 223 -55.05 -139.99 -18.31
C LYS A 223 -55.29 -140.26 -16.82
N THR A 224 -55.71 -141.47 -16.46
CA THR A 224 -55.89 -141.88 -15.06
C THR A 224 -54.55 -142.17 -14.37
N GLU A 225 -53.48 -142.49 -15.12
CA GLU A 225 -52.22 -142.98 -14.55
C GLU A 225 -51.13 -141.91 -14.38
N ASN A 226 -51.10 -140.84 -15.18
CA ASN A 226 -49.92 -139.97 -15.25
C ASN A 226 -50.06 -138.57 -14.59
N THR A 227 -51.27 -138.17 -14.18
CA THR A 227 -51.59 -136.76 -13.83
C THR A 227 -51.15 -136.31 -12.42
N GLN A 228 -50.62 -137.19 -11.57
CA GLN A 228 -50.27 -136.82 -10.18
C GLN A 228 -48.87 -136.15 -10.04
N LYS A 229 -48.01 -136.15 -11.06
CA LYS A 229 -46.59 -135.75 -10.90
C LYS A 229 -46.16 -134.43 -11.57
N ASP A 230 -46.86 -133.92 -12.58
CA ASP A 230 -46.39 -132.75 -13.35
C ASP A 230 -46.99 -131.39 -12.92
N SER A 231 -48.06 -131.38 -12.11
CA SER A 231 -48.77 -130.14 -11.72
C SER A 231 -47.96 -129.19 -10.82
N THR A 232 -46.99 -129.70 -10.06
CA THR A 232 -46.24 -128.89 -9.08
C THR A 232 -45.08 -128.09 -9.70
N ILE A 233 -44.63 -128.45 -10.91
CA ILE A 233 -43.43 -127.84 -11.53
C ILE A 233 -43.78 -126.58 -12.35
N SER A 234 -44.95 -126.52 -13.00
CA SER A 234 -45.35 -125.36 -13.81
C SER A 234 -45.86 -124.16 -12.99
N GLU A 235 -46.39 -124.36 -11.79
CA GLU A 235 -46.86 -123.27 -10.92
C GLU A 235 -45.69 -122.40 -10.41
N LEU A 236 -44.58 -123.01 -9.99
CA LEU A 236 -43.38 -122.32 -9.51
C LEU A 236 -42.66 -121.50 -10.61
N GLN A 237 -42.75 -121.90 -11.89
CA GLN A 237 -42.15 -121.15 -13.00
C GLN A 237 -42.94 -119.88 -13.35
N THR A 238 -44.25 -119.90 -13.16
CA THR A 238 -45.13 -118.75 -13.45
C THR A 238 -44.94 -117.65 -12.39
N GLU A 239 -44.86 -118.03 -11.11
CA GLU A 239 -44.60 -117.12 -9.98
C GLU A 239 -43.22 -116.44 -10.08
N THR A 240 -42.19 -117.19 -10.50
CA THR A 240 -40.83 -116.65 -10.74
C THR A 240 -40.83 -115.57 -11.84
N THR A 241 -41.66 -115.72 -12.87
CA THR A 241 -41.73 -114.78 -14.00
C THR A 241 -42.48 -113.49 -13.60
N GLN A 242 -43.48 -113.62 -12.73
CA GLN A 242 -44.24 -112.48 -12.21
C GLN A 242 -43.41 -111.62 -11.24
N LEU A 243 -42.68 -112.24 -10.29
CA LEU A 243 -41.77 -111.54 -9.38
C LEU A 243 -40.62 -110.83 -10.12
N ARG A 244 -40.16 -111.40 -11.25
CA ARG A 244 -39.14 -110.75 -12.10
C ARG A 244 -39.68 -109.48 -12.77
N THR A 245 -40.96 -109.48 -13.16
CA THR A 245 -41.62 -108.33 -13.79
C THR A 245 -41.81 -107.19 -12.77
N GLU A 246 -42.26 -107.51 -11.56
CA GLU A 246 -42.41 -106.54 -10.45
C GLU A 246 -41.07 -105.89 -10.06
N ASN A 247 -40.00 -106.68 -9.97
CA ASN A 247 -38.67 -106.17 -9.63
C ASN A 247 -38.11 -105.22 -10.71
N THR A 248 -38.44 -105.48 -11.98
CA THR A 248 -38.07 -104.60 -13.10
C THR A 248 -38.85 -103.26 -13.05
N GLN A 249 -40.10 -103.29 -12.58
CA GLN A 249 -40.93 -102.11 -12.42
C GLN A 249 -40.46 -101.23 -11.24
N LEU A 250 -40.12 -101.83 -10.10
CA LEU A 250 -39.52 -101.13 -8.96
C LEU A 250 -38.16 -100.51 -9.29
N GLN A 251 -37.31 -101.20 -10.08
CA GLN A 251 -36.07 -100.61 -10.61
C GLN A 251 -36.32 -99.39 -11.48
N THR A 252 -37.34 -99.43 -12.33
CA THR A 252 -37.69 -98.28 -13.18
C THR A 252 -38.14 -97.09 -12.34
N GLU A 253 -38.96 -97.33 -11.31
CA GLU A 253 -39.45 -96.29 -10.40
C GLU A 253 -38.34 -95.67 -9.55
N ASN A 254 -37.35 -96.47 -9.09
CA ASN A 254 -36.17 -95.96 -8.40
C ASN A 254 -35.32 -95.06 -9.30
N THR A 255 -35.06 -95.48 -10.54
CA THR A 255 -34.31 -94.65 -11.51
C THR A 255 -34.99 -93.30 -11.75
N GLN A 256 -36.33 -93.28 -11.73
CA GLN A 256 -37.11 -92.07 -11.93
C GLN A 256 -37.05 -91.12 -10.71
N LYS A 257 -37.10 -91.66 -9.49
CA LYS A 257 -36.89 -90.89 -8.25
C LYS A 257 -35.48 -90.32 -8.17
N ASP A 258 -34.45 -91.07 -8.56
CA ASP A 258 -33.06 -90.59 -8.61
C ASP A 258 -32.89 -89.42 -9.59
N SER A 259 -33.61 -89.47 -10.72
CA SER A 259 -33.63 -88.36 -11.69
C SER A 259 -34.27 -87.11 -11.11
N THR A 260 -35.40 -87.23 -10.38
CA THR A 260 -36.06 -86.09 -9.72
C THR A 260 -35.21 -85.50 -8.59
N ILE A 261 -34.50 -86.34 -7.82
CA ILE A 261 -33.57 -85.87 -6.78
C ILE A 261 -32.43 -85.05 -7.42
N SER A 262 -31.90 -85.52 -8.55
CA SER A 262 -30.84 -84.80 -9.28
C SER A 262 -31.32 -83.44 -9.82
N GLU A 263 -32.55 -83.37 -10.34
CA GLU A 263 -33.16 -82.10 -10.78
C GLU A 263 -33.34 -81.11 -9.61
N LEU A 264 -33.87 -81.56 -8.48
CA LEU A 264 -34.05 -80.72 -7.29
C LEU A 264 -32.71 -80.24 -6.72
N GLN A 265 -31.67 -81.08 -6.73
CA GLN A 265 -30.32 -80.67 -6.33
C GLN A 265 -29.75 -79.60 -7.24
N SER A 266 -29.97 -79.71 -8.55
CA SER A 266 -29.56 -78.69 -9.53
C SER A 266 -30.29 -77.36 -9.28
N GLU A 267 -31.61 -77.41 -9.04
CA GLU A 267 -32.40 -76.21 -8.74
C GLU A 267 -31.96 -75.53 -7.43
N ASN A 268 -31.64 -76.31 -6.40
CA ASN A 268 -31.14 -75.77 -5.13
C ASN A 268 -29.79 -75.08 -5.31
N THR A 269 -28.88 -75.70 -6.08
CA THR A 269 -27.57 -75.12 -6.40
C THR A 269 -27.73 -73.79 -7.16
N GLN A 270 -28.71 -73.71 -8.06
CA GLN A 270 -29.01 -72.47 -8.80
C GLN A 270 -29.55 -71.37 -7.87
N LYS A 271 -30.45 -71.70 -6.94
CA LYS A 271 -30.97 -70.76 -5.93
C LYS A 271 -29.87 -70.25 -5.00
N ASP A 272 -28.97 -71.12 -4.54
CA ASP A 272 -27.82 -70.72 -3.72
C ASP A 272 -26.88 -69.75 -4.45
N SER A 273 -26.70 -69.96 -5.77
CA SER A 273 -25.92 -69.05 -6.61
C SER A 273 -26.59 -67.67 -6.72
N THR A 274 -27.92 -67.61 -6.90
CA THR A 274 -28.67 -66.34 -6.94
C THR A 274 -28.64 -65.61 -5.60
N ILE A 275 -28.74 -66.32 -4.48
CA ILE A 275 -28.61 -65.73 -3.13
C ILE A 275 -27.24 -65.08 -2.96
N SER A 276 -26.17 -65.76 -3.41
CA SER A 276 -24.80 -65.24 -3.34
C SER A 276 -24.62 -63.97 -4.18
N GLU A 277 -25.21 -63.90 -5.38
CA GLU A 277 -25.20 -62.70 -6.22
C GLU A 277 -25.93 -61.53 -5.56
N LEU A 278 -27.13 -61.76 -5.02
CA LEU A 278 -27.91 -60.73 -4.32
C LEU A 278 -27.19 -60.21 -3.07
N GLN A 279 -26.51 -61.08 -2.32
CA GLN A 279 -25.69 -60.68 -1.17
C GLN A 279 -24.51 -59.78 -1.60
N SER A 280 -23.86 -60.12 -2.72
CA SER A 280 -22.79 -59.27 -3.28
C SER A 280 -23.32 -57.91 -3.71
N GLU A 281 -24.49 -57.86 -4.36
CA GLU A 281 -25.12 -56.60 -4.78
C GLU A 281 -25.52 -55.72 -3.59
N ASN A 282 -26.04 -56.33 -2.51
CA ASN A 282 -26.37 -55.61 -1.28
C ASN A 282 -25.11 -55.01 -0.63
N THR A 283 -24.03 -55.79 -0.57
CA THR A 283 -22.75 -55.32 -0.02
C THR A 283 -22.21 -54.13 -0.81
N GLN A 284 -22.37 -54.14 -2.14
CA GLN A 284 -21.98 -53.02 -2.98
C GLN A 284 -22.84 -51.76 -2.73
N LYS A 285 -24.16 -51.92 -2.59
CA LYS A 285 -25.08 -50.82 -2.24
C LYS A 285 -24.75 -50.22 -0.88
N ASP A 286 -24.43 -51.04 0.12
CA ASP A 286 -24.04 -50.58 1.45
C ASP A 286 -22.73 -49.76 1.43
N SER A 287 -21.76 -50.16 0.60
CA SER A 287 -20.56 -49.35 0.35
C SER A 287 -20.89 -47.99 -0.27
N THR A 288 -21.73 -47.96 -1.31
CA THR A 288 -22.15 -46.69 -1.94
C THR A 288 -22.90 -45.77 -0.97
N ILE A 289 -23.75 -46.34 -0.11
CA ILE A 289 -24.44 -45.57 0.95
C ILE A 289 -23.42 -44.94 1.91
N SER A 290 -22.40 -45.69 2.32
CA SER A 290 -21.35 -45.18 3.21
C SER A 290 -20.54 -44.04 2.56
N GLU A 291 -20.23 -44.15 1.27
CA GLU A 291 -19.56 -43.09 0.50
C GLU A 291 -20.40 -41.81 0.45
N LEU A 292 -21.69 -41.93 0.11
CA LEU A 292 -22.63 -40.78 0.06
C LEU A 292 -22.83 -40.13 1.43
N GLN A 293 -22.84 -40.91 2.52
CA GLN A 293 -22.89 -40.37 3.88
C GLN A 293 -21.64 -39.57 4.22
N THR A 294 -20.47 -40.03 3.76
CA THR A 294 -19.20 -39.31 3.95
C THR A 294 -19.21 -37.98 3.21
N GLU A 295 -19.62 -37.98 1.94
CA GLU A 295 -19.77 -36.78 1.11
C GLU A 295 -20.76 -35.78 1.74
N THR A 296 -21.91 -36.27 2.22
CA THR A 296 -22.92 -35.43 2.89
C THR A 296 -22.34 -34.73 4.13
N THR A 297 -21.54 -35.45 4.92
CA THR A 297 -20.90 -34.91 6.13
C THR A 297 -19.86 -33.84 5.79
N GLN A 298 -19.10 -34.06 4.69
CA GLN A 298 -18.13 -33.09 4.20
C GLN A 298 -18.82 -31.80 3.72
N LEU A 299 -19.89 -31.90 2.94
CA LEU A 299 -20.69 -30.76 2.49
C LEU A 299 -21.32 -29.99 3.65
N GLN A 300 -21.81 -30.67 4.69
CA GLN A 300 -22.31 -30.02 5.90
C GLN A 300 -21.21 -29.22 6.61
N THR A 301 -20.00 -29.77 6.68
CA THR A 301 -18.86 -29.09 7.30
C THR A 301 -18.49 -27.82 6.54
N GLU A 302 -18.40 -27.90 5.21
CA GLU A 302 -18.11 -26.76 4.35
C GLU A 302 -19.19 -25.66 4.46
N ASN A 303 -20.46 -26.06 4.48
CA ASN A 303 -21.58 -25.12 4.65
C ASN A 303 -21.51 -24.39 6.00
N THR A 304 -21.14 -25.09 7.07
CA THR A 304 -20.96 -24.50 8.41
C THR A 304 -19.80 -23.49 8.43
N GLN A 305 -18.72 -23.78 7.70
CA GLN A 305 -17.58 -22.88 7.56
C GLN A 305 -17.95 -21.61 6.79
N LEU A 306 -18.66 -21.73 5.66
CA LEU A 306 -19.17 -20.59 4.89
C LEU A 306 -20.12 -19.71 5.73
N GLN A 307 -20.97 -20.32 6.54
CA GLN A 307 -21.89 -19.61 7.43
C GLN A 307 -21.13 -18.80 8.49
N THR A 308 -20.06 -19.35 9.04
CA THR A 308 -19.17 -18.66 9.97
C THR A 308 -18.49 -17.46 9.31
N GLU A 309 -17.99 -17.65 8.09
CA GLU A 309 -17.34 -16.60 7.30
C GLU A 309 -18.29 -15.43 6.98
N ASN A 310 -19.54 -15.73 6.61
CA ASN A 310 -20.57 -14.71 6.40
C ASN A 310 -20.85 -13.92 7.68
N THR A 311 -20.94 -14.60 8.83
CA THR A 311 -21.18 -13.95 10.12
C THR A 311 -20.04 -12.99 10.50
N GLN A 312 -18.79 -13.34 10.17
CA GLN A 312 -17.63 -12.46 10.35
C GLN A 312 -17.68 -11.25 9.41
N LYS A 313 -18.02 -11.46 8.12
CA LYS A 313 -18.21 -10.37 7.14
C LYS A 313 -19.30 -9.40 7.59
N ASP A 314 -20.44 -9.89 8.07
CA ASP A 314 -21.53 -9.06 8.59
C ASP A 314 -21.11 -8.22 9.80
N SER A 315 -20.31 -8.80 10.69
CA SER A 315 -19.75 -8.08 11.85
C SER A 315 -18.80 -6.95 11.41
N LYS A 316 -17.97 -7.22 10.39
CA LYS A 316 -17.07 -6.21 9.81
C LYS A 316 -17.84 -5.08 9.14
N ILE A 317 -18.92 -5.39 8.42
CA ILE A 317 -19.82 -4.40 7.80
C ILE A 317 -20.46 -3.52 8.87
N LYS A 318 -20.94 -4.10 9.99
CA LYS A 318 -21.49 -3.32 11.11
C LYS A 318 -20.47 -2.34 11.69
N ASN A 319 -19.22 -2.78 11.88
CA ASN A 319 -18.14 -1.92 12.38
C ASN A 319 -17.84 -0.77 11.41
N LEU A 320 -17.65 -1.06 10.12
CA LEU A 320 -17.41 -0.04 9.09
C LEU A 320 -18.55 0.98 8.98
N ASN A 321 -19.81 0.52 9.11
CA ASN A 321 -20.96 1.42 9.14
C ASN A 321 -20.95 2.34 10.35
N SER A 322 -20.54 1.84 11.53
CA SER A 322 -20.41 2.67 12.74
C SER A 322 -19.31 3.72 12.60
N GLU A 323 -18.17 3.34 12.01
CA GLU A 323 -17.05 4.24 11.73
C GLU A 323 -17.43 5.32 10.72
N THR A 324 -18.11 4.94 9.63
CA THR A 324 -18.65 5.87 8.64
C THR A 324 -19.62 6.87 9.25
N LYS A 325 -20.45 6.43 10.21
CA LYS A 325 -21.39 7.31 10.93
C LYS A 325 -20.64 8.31 11.81
N ASN A 326 -19.55 7.90 12.46
CA ASN A 326 -18.72 8.79 13.27
C ASN A 326 -17.98 9.80 12.39
N LEU A 327 -17.35 9.34 11.30
CA LEU A 327 -16.69 10.23 10.33
C LEU A 327 -17.65 11.27 9.75
N LYS A 328 -18.90 10.89 9.45
CA LYS A 328 -19.93 11.86 9.02
C LYS A 328 -20.20 12.94 10.08
N LYS A 329 -20.27 12.57 11.36
CA LYS A 329 -20.45 13.55 12.45
C LYS A 329 -19.24 14.48 12.56
N ASP A 330 -18.03 13.94 12.50
CA ASP A 330 -16.80 14.73 12.57
C ASP A 330 -16.71 15.70 11.39
N ASN A 331 -17.09 15.26 10.20
CA ASN A 331 -17.11 16.08 9.00
C ASN A 331 -18.12 17.24 9.10
N ILE A 332 -19.32 17.00 9.63
CA ILE A 332 -20.31 18.05 9.94
C ILE A 332 -19.74 19.06 10.94
N LEU A 333 -19.11 18.58 12.01
CA LEU A 333 -18.50 19.45 13.02
C LEU A 333 -17.35 20.29 12.42
N LEU A 334 -16.58 19.72 11.50
CA LEU A 334 -15.51 20.42 10.81
C LEU A 334 -16.07 21.55 9.93
N TYR A 335 -17.15 21.30 9.19
CA TYR A 335 -17.83 22.33 8.40
C TYR A 335 -18.37 23.46 9.26
N GLN A 336 -18.99 23.15 10.41
CA GLN A 336 -19.46 24.17 11.36
C GLN A 336 -18.30 25.04 11.87
N LYS A 337 -17.19 24.42 12.28
CA LYS A 337 -15.99 25.17 12.71
C LYS A 337 -15.42 26.03 11.59
N LEU A 338 -15.42 25.53 10.35
CA LEU A 338 -14.95 26.29 9.20
C LEU A 338 -15.81 27.54 8.97
N GLU A 339 -17.13 27.39 9.05
CA GLU A 339 -18.09 28.50 8.95
C GLU A 339 -17.86 29.54 10.04
N GLU A 340 -17.74 29.12 11.31
CA GLU A 340 -17.40 30.01 12.44
C GLU A 340 -16.08 30.77 12.21
N THR A 341 -15.01 30.09 11.77
CA THR A 341 -13.73 30.77 11.48
C THR A 341 -13.86 31.77 10.32
N THR A 342 -14.71 31.48 9.33
CA THR A 342 -14.93 32.37 8.19
C THR A 342 -15.63 33.65 8.67
N GLU A 343 -16.67 33.53 9.50
CA GLU A 343 -17.35 34.68 10.10
C GLU A 343 -16.41 35.53 10.95
N ILE A 344 -15.54 34.90 11.75
CA ILE A 344 -14.52 35.61 12.56
C ILE A 344 -13.56 36.39 11.65
N CYS A 345 -13.07 35.79 10.56
CA CYS A 345 -12.21 36.45 9.59
C CYS A 345 -12.91 37.67 8.98
N GLU A 346 -14.16 37.52 8.52
CA GLU A 346 -14.93 38.64 7.97
C GLU A 346 -15.12 39.78 8.98
N GLN A 347 -15.39 39.44 10.25
CA GLN A 347 -15.52 40.42 11.32
C GLN A 347 -14.20 41.15 11.56
N LYS A 348 -13.07 40.45 11.56
CA LYS A 348 -11.73 41.04 11.70
C LYS A 348 -11.38 41.96 10.53
N ASP A 349 -11.72 41.56 9.31
CA ASP A 349 -11.53 42.41 8.12
C ASP A 349 -12.40 43.68 8.19
N ARG A 350 -13.63 43.58 8.71
CA ARG A 350 -14.46 44.77 8.98
C ARG A 350 -13.81 45.68 10.02
N GLN A 351 -13.27 45.12 11.12
CA GLN A 351 -12.56 45.90 12.14
C GLN A 351 -11.34 46.61 11.56
N LEU A 352 -10.53 45.91 10.76
CA LEU A 352 -9.37 46.48 10.07
C LEU A 352 -9.75 47.63 9.13
N ARG A 353 -10.84 47.48 8.36
CA ARG A 353 -11.35 48.56 7.50
C ARG A 353 -11.75 49.81 8.30
N ILE A 354 -12.45 49.63 9.42
CA ILE A 354 -12.84 50.75 10.29
C ILE A 354 -11.60 51.42 10.90
N GLN A 355 -10.64 50.65 11.39
CA GLN A 355 -9.38 51.19 11.93
C GLN A 355 -8.62 51.97 10.86
N LYS A 356 -8.57 51.47 9.62
CA LYS A 356 -7.93 52.16 8.50
C LYS A 356 -8.57 53.53 8.23
N ILE A 357 -9.89 53.59 8.14
CA ILE A 357 -10.62 54.86 7.97
C ILE A 357 -10.27 55.84 9.12
N LYS A 358 -10.18 55.33 10.36
CA LYS A 358 -9.83 56.17 11.52
C LYS A 358 -8.39 56.67 11.48
N VAL A 359 -7.46 55.87 10.97
CA VAL A 359 -6.08 56.29 10.73
C VAL A 359 -6.03 57.38 9.66
N ASP A 360 -6.75 57.19 8.55
CA ASP A 360 -6.82 58.17 7.46
C ASP A 360 -7.41 59.52 7.96
N ASP A 361 -8.45 59.48 8.80
CA ASP A 361 -9.05 60.68 9.43
C ASP A 361 -8.06 61.38 10.38
N LEU A 362 -7.35 60.63 11.23
CA LEU A 362 -6.33 61.19 12.11
C LEU A 362 -5.17 61.82 11.33
N GLN A 363 -4.75 61.20 10.23
CA GLN A 363 -3.72 61.76 9.34
C GLN A 363 -4.18 63.07 8.70
N TYR A 364 -5.44 63.14 8.27
CA TYR A 364 -6.04 64.37 7.75
C TYR A 364 -6.05 65.47 8.81
N GLN A 365 -6.53 65.18 10.02
CA GLN A 365 -6.51 66.14 11.15
C GLN A 365 -5.09 66.60 11.48
N MET A 366 -4.11 65.69 11.50
CA MET A 366 -2.71 66.04 11.72
C MET A 366 -2.20 67.01 10.64
N SER A 367 -2.50 66.77 9.36
CA SER A 367 -2.15 67.68 8.27
C SER A 367 -2.76 69.07 8.47
N GLU A 368 -4.05 69.14 8.80
CA GLU A 368 -4.74 70.41 9.01
C GLU A 368 -4.17 71.18 10.21
N THR A 369 -3.84 70.48 11.30
CA THR A 369 -3.16 71.09 12.44
C THR A 369 -1.75 71.57 12.08
N GLY A 370 -1.01 70.81 11.27
CA GLY A 370 0.29 71.22 10.72
C GLY A 370 0.18 72.51 9.92
N ASP A 371 -0.80 72.62 9.02
CA ASP A 371 -1.05 73.85 8.26
C ASP A 371 -1.43 75.02 9.17
N ARG A 372 -2.18 74.76 10.25
CA ARG A 372 -2.55 75.79 11.23
C ARG A 372 -1.34 76.28 12.02
N ILE A 373 -0.43 75.37 12.39
CA ILE A 373 0.85 75.73 13.04
C ILE A 373 1.67 76.61 12.10
N ALA A 374 1.86 76.21 10.84
CA ALA A 374 2.61 76.99 9.87
C ALA A 374 2.03 78.41 9.66
N ARG A 375 0.70 78.56 9.65
CA ARG A 375 0.05 79.88 9.61
C ARG A 375 0.34 80.71 10.86
N LEU A 376 0.31 80.10 12.05
CA LEU A 376 0.62 80.79 13.30
C LEU A 376 2.09 81.19 13.41
N GLU A 377 3.00 80.33 12.95
CA GLU A 377 4.44 80.63 12.87
C GLU A 377 4.68 81.85 11.98
N LYS A 378 4.02 81.93 10.82
CA LYS A 378 4.10 83.09 9.93
C LYS A 378 3.56 84.37 10.57
N VAL A 379 2.42 84.31 11.25
CA VAL A 379 1.89 85.46 12.00
C VAL A 379 2.86 85.91 13.11
N ASN A 380 3.48 84.96 13.80
CA ASN A 380 4.48 85.27 14.82
C ASN A 380 5.71 85.93 14.21
N GLU A 381 6.20 85.44 13.06
CA GLU A 381 7.30 86.05 12.31
C GLU A 381 6.97 87.50 11.90
N ASP A 382 5.80 87.71 11.28
CA ASP A 382 5.31 89.05 10.91
C ASP A 382 5.23 90.00 12.13
N LYS A 383 4.81 89.47 13.29
CA LYS A 383 4.74 90.25 14.54
C LYS A 383 6.11 90.55 15.13
N CYS A 384 7.06 89.62 15.05
CA CYS A 384 8.44 89.87 15.43
C CYS A 384 9.06 90.98 14.56
N ASP A 385 8.81 90.97 13.25
CA ASP A 385 9.25 92.02 12.34
C ASP A 385 8.63 93.38 12.66
N GLU A 386 7.34 93.41 13.02
CA GLU A 386 6.66 94.63 13.46
C GLU A 386 7.23 95.17 14.78
N ILE A 387 7.49 94.28 15.76
CA ILE A 387 8.13 94.64 17.03
C ILE A 387 9.52 95.22 16.76
N ASN A 388 10.32 94.60 15.90
CA ASN A 388 11.65 95.09 15.53
C ASN A 388 11.59 96.47 14.88
N ARG A 389 10.60 96.73 14.00
CA ARG A 389 10.37 98.06 13.42
C ARG A 389 9.99 99.10 14.48
N LEU A 390 9.11 98.76 15.41
CA LEU A 390 8.73 99.66 16.52
C LEU A 390 9.90 99.96 17.45
N ILE A 391 10.74 98.96 17.74
CA ILE A 391 11.98 99.16 18.50
C ILE A 391 12.89 100.17 17.77
N GLY A 392 13.12 99.97 16.47
CA GLY A 392 13.92 100.91 15.65
C GLY A 392 13.36 102.33 15.68
N ASN A 393 12.05 102.51 15.50
CA ASN A 393 11.41 103.82 15.58
C ASN A 393 11.57 104.47 16.97
N ASN A 394 11.48 103.68 18.05
CA ASN A 394 11.69 104.18 19.40
C ASN A 394 13.15 104.59 19.64
N ASP A 395 14.11 103.83 19.10
CA ASP A 395 15.53 104.19 19.16
C ASP A 395 15.81 105.51 18.43
N GLU A 396 15.23 105.70 17.24
CA GLU A 396 15.28 106.97 16.49
C GLU A 396 14.65 108.13 17.28
N GLN A 397 13.48 107.91 17.89
CA GLN A 397 12.84 108.92 18.76
C GLN A 397 13.70 109.25 19.98
N ALA A 398 14.31 108.25 20.61
CA ALA A 398 15.21 108.44 21.74
C ALA A 398 16.46 109.25 21.34
N GLU A 399 16.97 109.05 20.12
CA GLU A 399 18.05 109.85 19.55
C GLU A 399 17.60 111.31 19.30
N HIS A 400 16.42 111.52 18.72
CA HIS A 400 15.89 112.87 18.52
C HIS A 400 15.66 113.62 19.84
N ILE A 401 15.13 112.94 20.88
CA ILE A 401 15.00 113.50 22.22
C ILE A 401 16.38 113.86 22.79
N ARG A 402 17.40 113.03 22.55
CA ARG A 402 18.78 113.30 22.98
C ARG A 402 19.34 114.57 22.33
N GLU A 403 19.11 114.76 21.03
CA GLU A 403 19.48 115.99 20.32
C GLU A 403 18.74 117.22 20.85
N GLN A 404 17.42 117.10 21.08
CA GLN A 404 16.63 118.18 21.68
C GLN A 404 17.14 118.54 23.07
N ASN A 405 17.49 117.56 23.90
CA ASN A 405 18.06 117.80 25.22
C ASN A 405 19.43 118.50 25.14
N ASN A 406 20.32 118.07 24.23
CA ASN A 406 21.58 118.78 23.98
C ASN A 406 21.33 120.24 23.58
N THR A 407 20.33 120.49 22.72
CA THR A 407 19.95 121.84 22.31
C THR A 407 19.39 122.67 23.48
N ILE A 408 18.58 122.05 24.33
CA ILE A 408 18.06 122.67 25.57
C ILE A 408 19.22 123.03 26.50
N ASP A 409 20.21 122.15 26.66
CA ASP A 409 21.38 122.43 27.50
C ASP A 409 22.23 123.57 26.92
N ASP A 410 22.40 123.64 25.59
CA ASP A 410 23.03 124.78 24.90
C ASP A 410 22.26 126.09 25.13
N LEU A 411 20.92 126.05 25.02
CA LEU A 411 20.06 127.20 25.30
C LEU A 411 20.11 127.61 26.77
N ARG A 412 20.20 126.65 27.70
CA ARG A 412 20.39 126.92 29.13
C ARG A 412 21.72 127.59 29.39
N HIS A 413 22.81 127.12 28.76
CA HIS A 413 24.12 127.76 28.87
C HIS A 413 24.06 129.21 28.37
N ARG A 414 23.48 129.44 27.18
CA ARG A 414 23.28 130.79 26.63
C ARG A 414 22.39 131.68 27.51
N LEU A 415 21.36 131.10 28.14
CA LEU A 415 20.52 131.83 29.09
C LEU A 415 21.31 132.20 30.35
N GLN A 416 22.14 131.29 30.86
CA GLN A 416 23.04 131.55 31.99
C GLN A 416 24.05 132.66 31.69
N GLU A 417 24.62 132.67 30.47
CA GLU A 417 25.44 133.77 29.96
C GLU A 417 24.65 135.08 29.92
N GLN A 418 23.42 135.08 29.40
CA GLN A 418 22.54 136.26 29.40
C GLN A 418 22.19 136.74 30.81
N GLU A 419 21.94 135.83 31.75
CA GLU A 419 21.74 136.17 33.16
C GLU A 419 23.01 136.75 33.80
N SER A 420 24.20 136.30 33.38
CA SER A 420 25.48 136.91 33.78
C SER A 420 25.62 138.32 33.22
N ILE A 421 25.36 138.51 31.93
CA ILE A 421 25.38 139.83 31.27
C ILE A 421 24.38 140.78 31.93
N ASN A 422 23.18 140.30 32.25
CA ASN A 422 22.18 141.10 32.95
C ASN A 422 22.63 141.45 34.37
N ARG A 423 23.26 140.52 35.11
CA ARG A 423 23.88 140.84 36.41
C ARG A 423 24.95 141.92 36.29
N ASP A 424 25.82 141.83 35.29
CA ASP A 424 26.84 142.84 35.02
C ASP A 424 26.23 144.20 34.65
N LEU A 425 25.19 144.22 33.82
CA LEU A 425 24.42 145.43 33.51
C LEU A 425 23.73 146.01 34.74
N TYR A 426 23.10 145.20 35.58
CA TYR A 426 22.53 145.64 36.85
C TYR A 426 23.59 146.20 37.80
N SER A 427 24.80 145.61 37.81
CA SER A 427 25.94 146.10 38.57
C SER A 427 26.46 147.43 38.02
N GLN A 428 26.56 147.59 36.70
CA GLN A 428 26.92 148.86 36.05
C GLN A 428 25.87 149.95 36.27
N ILE A 429 24.57 149.60 36.27
CA ILE A 429 23.48 150.53 36.61
C ILE A 429 23.56 150.93 38.09
N ALA A 430 23.94 150.00 38.98
CA ALA A 430 24.16 150.29 40.39
C ALA A 430 25.38 151.22 40.60
N GLU A 431 26.48 151.01 39.85
CA GLU A 431 27.65 151.91 39.83
C GLU A 431 27.30 153.28 39.28
N LEU A 432 26.54 153.37 38.18
CA LEU A 432 26.02 154.64 37.65
C LEU A 432 25.13 155.35 38.67
N ARG A 433 24.28 154.61 39.42
CA ARG A 433 23.50 155.17 40.53
C ARG A 433 24.39 155.72 41.64
N GLN A 434 25.47 155.03 42.00
CA GLN A 434 26.44 155.50 43.00
C GLN A 434 27.20 156.75 42.51
N LEU A 435 27.57 156.81 41.23
CA LEU A 435 28.19 157.98 40.59
C LEU A 435 27.25 159.20 40.54
N VAL A 436 25.98 158.99 40.23
CA VAL A 436 24.96 160.06 40.26
C VAL A 436 24.71 160.54 41.69
N LEU A 437 24.68 159.64 42.68
CA LEU A 437 24.57 160.01 44.09
C LEU A 437 25.82 160.77 44.60
N ALA A 438 27.02 160.41 44.13
CA ALA A 438 28.26 161.12 44.43
C ALA A 438 28.31 162.54 43.80
N GLN A 439 27.70 162.75 42.63
CA GLN A 439 27.60 164.08 42.02
C GLN A 439 26.57 165.00 42.71
N ILE A 440 25.52 164.43 43.31
CA ILE A 440 24.56 165.21 44.12
C ILE A 440 25.20 165.64 45.46
N GLY A 441 26.15 164.86 46.00
CA GLY A 441 26.91 165.20 47.22
C GLY A 441 27.97 166.30 47.07
N ALA A 442 28.35 166.70 45.85
CA ALA A 442 29.33 167.77 45.63
C ALA A 442 28.72 169.19 45.53
N ALA A 443 27.41 169.32 45.74
CA ALA A 443 26.68 170.59 45.76
C ALA A 443 26.40 171.11 47.18
N GLU A 444 26.84 170.40 48.22
CA GLU A 444 26.74 170.81 49.63
C GLU A 444 28.08 170.59 50.33
N GLU A 445 29.09 171.39 49.93
CA GLU A 445 30.12 172.03 50.78
C GLU A 445 30.94 172.99 49.89
#